data_AF-A0A5E4YSY2-F1
#
_entry.id   AF-A0A5E4YSY2-F1
#
_cell.length_a   1.000
_cell.length_b   1.000
_cell.length_c   1.000
_cell.angle_alpha   90.00
_cell.angle_beta   90.00
_cell.angle_gamma   90.00
#
_symmetry.space_group_name_H-M   'P 1'
#
loop_
_entity.id
_entity.type
_entity.pdbx_description
1 polymer ?
#
loop_
_entity_poly.entity_id
_entity_poly.type
_entity_poly.pdbx_seq_one_letter_code
_entity_poly.pdbx_strand_id
1 'polypeptide(L)'
;MADGKLDLRGLGLGCLPELPAGLTSLDVSYDDLTELPALPAGLATLDASGNLLTELRPLPASLTTLDASDNALTELPALPAGLAVLDVSGNQLTELPVLPASLAMFDASDNQLIDLPVLPASLARLNVNVNRLIRLPALPASLMLLYAQRNQLAQLPASALSMPHDGQVFVENNPFSPAYLQRLRVATSAPRYSGPQIHFSIEAADASIATARPLPEAVRDWFNSDEQAQVHRWQAHSEEAHAAEFSLFLDRLRVSVNYHAGFKMAVASWLSQLAQDGELRQLAFQTVQGATESCEDRVALTYNNLTKLSHAHAVTRGEYDARLDEIVDRGLGAFRLDALEKIARKKAQTLPLVDEIEVYLAYQVQLRDRLKLPTDIADMRFFHVSGVVPKDLRDAEQEVRAQESAEFPQYFLVEWEPWQQVLARLDPEGTERARQKLQDILPAYEQEMAARLASLRLPEDPDTQAQIGVGIMKAQQLEVYKELTREFLRKRDKEALMERIIGISTSV
;
A
#
# COMPACT_ATOMS: atom_id res chain seq x y z
N MET A 1 45.49 -35.20 -13.84
CA MET A 1 44.46 -34.84 -14.84
C MET A 1 44.03 -36.11 -15.57
N ALA A 2 42.95 -36.74 -15.13
CA ALA A 2 42.19 -37.68 -15.95
C ALA A 2 40.95 -36.90 -16.43
N ASP A 3 40.64 -36.97 -17.73
CA ASP A 3 39.44 -36.38 -18.36
C ASP A 3 39.22 -34.86 -18.18
N GLY A 4 40.30 -34.06 -18.13
CA GLY A 4 40.17 -32.60 -18.03
C GLY A 4 39.69 -32.10 -16.65
N LYS A 5 39.70 -32.96 -15.63
CA LYS A 5 39.33 -32.61 -14.25
C LYS A 5 40.57 -32.41 -13.37
N LEU A 6 40.52 -31.40 -12.53
CA LEU A 6 41.52 -31.08 -11.51
C LEU A 6 40.80 -30.82 -10.20
N ASP A 7 41.17 -31.57 -9.17
CA ASP A 7 40.64 -31.47 -7.81
C ASP A 7 41.82 -31.17 -6.89
N LEU A 8 41.73 -30.01 -6.23
CA LEU A 8 42.70 -29.45 -5.30
C LEU A 8 42.05 -29.13 -3.95
N ARG A 9 40.89 -29.70 -3.65
CA ARG A 9 40.09 -29.38 -2.48
C ARG A 9 40.84 -29.57 -1.16
N GLY A 10 40.74 -28.61 -0.25
CA GLY A 10 41.14 -28.77 1.15
C GLY A 10 42.64 -28.93 1.37
N LEU A 11 43.46 -28.37 0.48
CA LEU A 11 44.92 -28.48 0.53
C LEU A 11 45.60 -27.33 1.27
N GLY A 12 44.84 -26.30 1.68
CA GLY A 12 45.35 -25.11 2.37
C GLY A 12 46.14 -24.21 1.43
N LEU A 13 45.71 -24.11 0.16
CA LEU A 13 46.40 -23.31 -0.84
C LEU A 13 46.11 -21.82 -0.65
N GLY A 14 47.16 -20.99 -0.57
CA GLY A 14 47.01 -19.52 -0.53
C GLY A 14 47.02 -18.86 -1.91
N CYS A 15 47.50 -19.57 -2.94
CA CYS A 15 47.49 -19.12 -4.33
C CYS A 15 47.55 -20.31 -5.29
N LEU A 16 47.14 -20.10 -6.54
CA LEU A 16 47.22 -21.10 -7.61
C LEU A 16 48.16 -20.64 -8.74
N PRO A 17 48.91 -21.56 -9.36
CA PRO A 17 49.67 -21.27 -10.58
C PRO A 17 48.74 -21.15 -11.80
N GLU A 18 49.32 -20.86 -12.97
CA GLU A 18 48.57 -20.90 -14.24
C GLU A 18 47.93 -22.27 -14.48
N LEU A 19 46.65 -22.25 -14.90
CA LEU A 19 45.85 -23.43 -15.09
C LEU A 19 46.03 -24.03 -16.51
N PRO A 20 46.01 -25.36 -16.67
CA PRO A 20 46.10 -26.01 -17.97
C PRO A 20 44.94 -25.62 -18.91
N ALA A 21 45.23 -25.30 -20.17
CA ALA A 21 44.22 -24.81 -21.12
C ALA A 21 43.11 -25.83 -21.45
N GLY A 22 43.38 -27.13 -21.30
CA GLY A 22 42.44 -28.23 -21.58
C GLY A 22 41.54 -28.61 -20.40
N LEU A 23 41.49 -27.80 -19.35
CA LEU A 23 40.71 -28.08 -18.15
C LEU A 23 39.21 -27.80 -18.39
N THR A 24 38.37 -28.77 -18.02
CA THR A 24 36.92 -28.71 -18.14
C THR A 24 36.23 -28.65 -16.77
N SER A 25 36.88 -29.13 -15.71
CA SER A 25 36.39 -29.07 -14.33
C SER A 25 37.52 -28.72 -13.37
N LEU A 26 37.27 -27.74 -12.50
CA LEU A 26 38.19 -27.32 -11.44
C LEU A 26 37.45 -27.32 -10.09
N ASP A 27 38.00 -28.03 -9.11
CA ASP A 27 37.61 -27.94 -7.71
C ASP A 27 38.82 -27.43 -6.91
N VAL A 28 38.67 -26.25 -6.32
CA VAL A 28 39.64 -25.58 -5.44
C VAL A 28 38.95 -25.16 -4.13
N SER A 29 37.95 -25.94 -3.72
CA SER A 29 37.12 -25.63 -2.56
C SER A 29 37.87 -25.84 -1.23
N TYR A 30 37.46 -25.12 -0.19
CA TYR A 30 37.99 -25.24 1.18
C TYR A 30 39.51 -25.00 1.28
N ASP A 31 40.03 -24.06 0.51
CA ASP A 31 41.41 -23.58 0.57
C ASP A 31 41.48 -22.17 1.20
N ASP A 32 42.66 -21.55 1.23
CA ASP A 32 42.89 -20.20 1.74
C ASP A 32 43.10 -19.18 0.60
N LEU A 33 42.47 -19.42 -0.57
CA LEU A 33 42.71 -18.61 -1.76
C LEU A 33 42.12 -17.21 -1.61
N THR A 34 42.93 -16.20 -1.89
CA THR A 34 42.50 -14.78 -1.92
C THR A 34 42.18 -14.29 -3.33
N GLU A 35 42.72 -14.98 -4.35
CA GLU A 35 42.44 -14.72 -5.76
C GLU A 35 42.49 -16.01 -6.59
N LEU A 36 41.73 -16.05 -7.68
CA LEU A 36 41.83 -17.09 -8.70
C LEU A 36 42.73 -16.62 -9.86
N PRO A 37 43.51 -17.50 -10.50
CA PRO A 37 44.24 -17.20 -11.73
C PRO A 37 43.28 -17.05 -12.93
N ALA A 38 43.80 -16.74 -14.11
CA ALA A 38 42.99 -16.71 -15.31
C ALA A 38 42.36 -18.11 -15.58
N LEU A 39 41.04 -18.15 -15.73
CA LEU A 39 40.30 -19.40 -15.94
C LEU A 39 40.42 -19.87 -17.40
N PRO A 40 40.65 -21.17 -17.65
CA PRO A 40 40.68 -21.72 -19.00
C PRO A 40 39.36 -21.50 -19.76
N ALA A 41 39.46 -21.13 -21.04
CA ALA A 41 38.28 -20.79 -21.86
C ALA A 41 37.31 -21.97 -22.12
N GLY A 42 37.73 -23.21 -21.87
CA GLY A 42 36.92 -24.42 -21.99
C GLY A 42 36.37 -24.96 -20.66
N LEU A 43 36.57 -24.23 -19.55
CA LEU A 43 36.11 -24.65 -18.23
C LEU A 43 34.57 -24.65 -18.18
N ALA A 44 33.97 -25.79 -17.82
CA ALA A 44 32.52 -25.96 -17.73
C ALA A 44 32.04 -25.93 -16.28
N THR A 45 32.86 -26.44 -15.35
CA THR A 45 32.54 -26.52 -13.92
C THR A 45 33.66 -25.91 -13.09
N LEU A 46 33.29 -24.99 -12.20
CA LEU A 46 34.19 -24.40 -11.21
C LEU A 46 33.54 -24.50 -9.83
N ASP A 47 34.23 -25.14 -8.89
CA ASP A 47 33.97 -25.05 -7.47
C ASP A 47 35.14 -24.33 -6.79
N ALA A 48 34.87 -23.15 -6.27
CA ALA A 48 35.78 -22.30 -5.52
C ALA A 48 35.19 -21.94 -4.14
N SER A 49 34.30 -22.78 -3.62
CA SER A 49 33.62 -22.57 -2.34
C SER A 49 34.58 -22.58 -1.15
N GLY A 50 34.22 -21.91 -0.06
CA GLY A 50 34.97 -21.97 1.20
C GLY A 50 36.40 -21.43 1.11
N ASN A 51 36.58 -20.28 0.45
CA ASN A 51 37.86 -19.60 0.28
C ASN A 51 37.79 -18.16 0.86
N LEU A 52 38.79 -17.34 0.58
CA LEU A 52 38.88 -15.93 1.01
C LEU A 52 38.82 -14.97 -0.19
N LEU A 53 38.13 -15.36 -1.27
CA LEU A 53 38.04 -14.56 -2.49
C LEU A 53 37.24 -13.29 -2.23
N THR A 54 37.80 -12.14 -2.59
CA THR A 54 37.12 -10.84 -2.51
C THR A 54 36.52 -10.39 -3.84
N GLU A 55 37.02 -10.96 -4.94
CA GLU A 55 36.55 -10.70 -6.31
C GLU A 55 36.65 -11.96 -7.18
N LEU A 56 35.84 -12.02 -8.24
CA LEU A 56 35.96 -13.03 -9.29
C LEU A 56 36.41 -12.36 -10.59
N ARG A 57 37.44 -12.94 -11.22
CA ARG A 57 37.84 -12.55 -12.58
C ARG A 57 36.74 -12.87 -13.61
N PRO A 58 36.78 -12.28 -14.81
CA PRO A 58 35.84 -12.61 -15.88
C PRO A 58 35.73 -14.12 -16.12
N LEU A 59 34.49 -14.61 -16.10
CA LEU A 59 34.17 -16.03 -16.21
C LEU A 59 34.20 -16.50 -17.67
N PRO A 60 34.65 -17.73 -17.95
CA PRO A 60 34.67 -18.26 -19.31
C PRO A 60 33.26 -18.51 -19.84
N ALA A 61 33.04 -18.27 -21.13
CA ALA A 61 31.72 -18.40 -21.74
C ALA A 61 31.17 -19.85 -21.75
N SER A 62 32.04 -20.85 -21.59
CA SER A 62 31.69 -22.27 -21.50
C SER A 62 31.16 -22.71 -20.14
N LEU A 63 31.24 -21.85 -19.11
CA LEU A 63 30.90 -22.24 -17.75
C LEU A 63 29.39 -22.51 -17.63
N THR A 64 29.05 -23.70 -17.16
CA THR A 64 27.67 -24.15 -16.93
C THR A 64 27.34 -24.25 -15.44
N THR A 65 28.35 -24.44 -14.60
CA THR A 65 28.22 -24.59 -13.15
C THR A 65 29.30 -23.79 -12.44
N LEU A 66 28.88 -22.90 -11.55
CA LEU A 66 29.74 -22.12 -10.69
C LEU A 66 29.28 -22.26 -9.24
N ASP A 67 30.18 -22.71 -8.38
CA ASP A 67 30.07 -22.58 -6.93
C ASP A 67 31.20 -21.67 -6.44
N ALA A 68 30.82 -20.53 -5.86
CA ALA A 68 31.70 -19.57 -5.20
C ALA A 68 31.14 -19.20 -3.82
N SER A 69 30.46 -20.15 -3.18
CA SER A 69 29.90 -19.99 -1.84
C SER A 69 30.97 -19.81 -0.76
N ASP A 70 30.58 -19.30 0.41
CA ASP A 70 31.45 -19.12 1.58
C ASP A 70 32.77 -18.40 1.24
N ASN A 71 32.65 -17.17 0.73
CA ASN A 71 33.76 -16.30 0.34
C ASN A 71 33.53 -14.87 0.87
N ALA A 72 34.36 -13.91 0.45
CA ALA A 72 34.24 -12.49 0.82
C ALA A 72 33.86 -11.60 -0.37
N LEU A 73 33.11 -12.14 -1.34
CA LEU A 73 32.73 -11.41 -2.55
C LEU A 73 31.77 -10.27 -2.21
N THR A 74 32.06 -9.08 -2.75
CA THR A 74 31.20 -7.89 -2.61
C THR A 74 30.42 -7.57 -3.87
N GLU A 75 30.90 -8.07 -5.02
CA GLU A 75 30.26 -7.96 -6.33
C GLU A 75 30.52 -9.23 -7.17
N LEU A 76 29.72 -9.41 -8.23
CA LEU A 76 29.91 -10.48 -9.21
C LEU A 76 30.20 -9.90 -10.60
N PRO A 77 31.08 -10.52 -11.39
CA PRO A 77 31.29 -10.16 -12.78
C PRO A 77 30.07 -10.52 -13.64
N ALA A 78 30.09 -10.12 -14.91
CA ALA A 78 29.07 -10.55 -15.88
C ALA A 78 29.02 -12.09 -15.97
N LEU A 79 27.81 -12.64 -15.82
CA LEU A 79 27.60 -14.08 -15.81
C LEU A 79 27.55 -14.65 -17.25
N PRO A 80 28.14 -15.83 -17.50
CA PRO A 80 28.08 -16.50 -18.79
C PRO A 80 26.64 -16.84 -19.20
N ALA A 81 26.31 -16.64 -20.47
CA ALA A 81 24.96 -16.84 -20.98
C ALA A 81 24.45 -18.31 -20.90
N GLY A 82 25.37 -19.28 -20.79
CA GLY A 82 25.07 -20.71 -20.66
C GLY A 82 25.08 -21.25 -19.23
N LEU A 83 25.26 -20.38 -18.23
CA LEU A 83 25.32 -20.80 -16.83
C LEU A 83 23.95 -21.35 -16.39
N ALA A 84 23.94 -22.58 -15.87
CA ALA A 84 22.74 -23.31 -15.47
C ALA A 84 22.61 -23.42 -13.94
N VAL A 85 23.74 -23.46 -13.23
CA VAL A 85 23.79 -23.55 -11.77
C VAL A 85 24.77 -22.50 -11.25
N LEU A 86 24.31 -21.69 -10.31
CA LEU A 86 25.09 -20.67 -9.62
C LEU A 86 24.86 -20.77 -8.12
N ASP A 87 25.92 -20.94 -7.35
CA ASP A 87 25.93 -20.80 -5.89
C ASP A 87 26.93 -19.71 -5.49
N VAL A 88 26.43 -18.68 -4.82
CA VAL A 88 27.21 -17.56 -4.25
C VAL A 88 26.78 -17.29 -2.81
N SER A 89 26.27 -18.32 -2.14
CA SER A 89 25.84 -18.22 -0.75
C SER A 89 26.98 -17.85 0.20
N GLY A 90 26.70 -17.27 1.37
CA GLY A 90 27.75 -16.95 2.35
C GLY A 90 28.76 -15.92 1.87
N ASN A 91 28.29 -14.82 1.26
CA ASN A 91 29.12 -13.73 0.73
C ASN A 91 28.63 -12.36 1.26
N GLN A 92 29.20 -11.26 0.75
CA GLN A 92 28.86 -9.89 1.16
C GLN A 92 28.20 -9.09 0.03
N LEU A 93 27.49 -9.78 -0.88
CA LEU A 93 26.86 -9.17 -2.04
C LEU A 93 25.71 -8.26 -1.60
N THR A 94 25.66 -7.05 -2.17
CA THR A 94 24.56 -6.08 -1.96
C THR A 94 23.66 -5.95 -3.18
N GLU A 95 24.17 -6.32 -4.36
CA GLU A 95 23.47 -6.36 -5.63
C GLU A 95 23.91 -7.55 -6.48
N LEU A 96 23.12 -7.87 -7.51
CA LEU A 96 23.39 -8.95 -8.46
C LEU A 96 23.40 -8.42 -9.89
N PRO A 97 24.28 -8.95 -10.76
CA PRO A 97 24.24 -8.67 -12.19
C PRO A 97 22.98 -9.30 -12.83
N VAL A 98 22.77 -9.00 -14.12
CA VAL A 98 21.71 -9.65 -14.90
C VAL A 98 21.93 -11.17 -14.90
N LEU A 99 20.89 -11.91 -14.48
CA LEU A 99 20.92 -13.37 -14.45
C LEU A 99 20.77 -13.95 -15.87
N PRO A 100 21.54 -15.00 -16.23
CA PRO A 100 21.48 -15.60 -17.54
C PRO A 100 20.17 -16.38 -17.75
N ALA A 101 19.66 -16.34 -18.98
CA ALA A 101 18.37 -16.94 -19.33
C ALA A 101 18.34 -18.48 -19.23
N SER A 102 19.49 -19.14 -19.10
CA SER A 102 19.63 -20.59 -18.91
C SER A 102 19.63 -21.02 -17.43
N LEU A 103 19.67 -20.08 -16.49
CA LEU A 103 19.86 -20.41 -15.07
C LEU A 103 18.66 -21.21 -14.55
N ALA A 104 18.94 -22.40 -14.03
CA ALA A 104 17.95 -23.34 -13.52
C ALA A 104 17.98 -23.42 -11.99
N MET A 105 19.17 -23.26 -11.39
CA MET A 105 19.36 -23.26 -9.94
C MET A 105 20.21 -22.07 -9.53
N PHE A 106 19.71 -21.31 -8.56
CA PHE A 106 20.41 -20.15 -8.02
C PHE A 106 20.34 -20.12 -6.50
N ASP A 107 21.50 -20.14 -5.84
CA ASP A 107 21.64 -19.89 -4.42
C ASP A 107 22.46 -18.61 -4.18
N ALA A 108 21.85 -17.64 -3.51
CA ALA A 108 22.47 -16.41 -3.02
C ALA A 108 22.07 -16.16 -1.57
N SER A 109 21.88 -17.23 -0.80
CA SER A 109 21.58 -17.13 0.62
C SER A 109 22.75 -16.54 1.43
N ASP A 110 22.45 -16.04 2.62
CA ASP A 110 23.44 -15.45 3.54
C ASP A 110 24.31 -14.37 2.87
N ASN A 111 23.62 -13.31 2.41
CA ASN A 111 24.21 -12.15 1.76
C ASN A 111 23.53 -10.86 2.30
N GLN A 112 23.80 -9.71 1.66
CA GLN A 112 23.24 -8.41 2.07
C GLN A 112 22.32 -7.80 1.00
N LEU A 113 21.69 -8.64 0.17
CA LEU A 113 20.84 -8.22 -0.94
C LEU A 113 19.58 -7.50 -0.44
N ILE A 114 19.25 -6.37 -1.06
CA ILE A 114 18.05 -5.57 -0.75
C ILE A 114 16.95 -5.77 -1.81
N ASP A 115 17.34 -6.12 -3.04
CA ASP A 115 16.44 -6.41 -4.17
C ASP A 115 17.05 -7.50 -5.06
N LEU A 116 16.23 -8.07 -5.95
CA LEU A 116 16.67 -9.06 -6.94
C LEU A 116 16.43 -8.53 -8.37
N PRO A 117 17.31 -8.87 -9.34
CA PRO A 117 17.06 -8.62 -10.75
C PRO A 117 15.89 -9.49 -11.25
N VAL A 118 15.47 -9.24 -12.50
CA VAL A 118 14.46 -10.08 -13.15
C VAL A 118 14.94 -11.53 -13.18
N LEU A 119 14.09 -12.44 -12.67
CA LEU A 119 14.40 -13.86 -12.63
C LEU A 119 14.19 -14.50 -14.01
N PRO A 120 15.11 -15.38 -14.46
CA PRO A 120 14.99 -16.04 -15.75
C PRO A 120 13.85 -17.06 -15.76
N ALA A 121 13.18 -17.20 -16.91
CA ALA A 121 12.01 -18.07 -17.06
C ALA A 121 12.31 -19.58 -16.93
N SER A 122 13.59 -19.99 -16.93
CA SER A 122 14.05 -21.36 -16.72
C SER A 122 14.26 -21.71 -15.24
N LEU A 123 14.23 -20.74 -14.34
CA LEU A 123 14.64 -20.95 -12.95
C LEU A 123 13.67 -21.90 -12.25
N ALA A 124 14.21 -23.01 -11.74
CA ALA A 124 13.45 -24.05 -11.05
C ALA A 124 13.67 -24.02 -9.54
N ARG A 125 14.83 -23.54 -9.07
CA ARG A 125 15.17 -23.42 -7.64
C ARG A 125 15.84 -22.08 -7.36
N LEU A 126 15.33 -21.38 -6.35
CA LEU A 126 15.87 -20.12 -5.86
C LEU A 126 16.02 -20.18 -4.35
N ASN A 127 17.23 -19.92 -3.86
CA ASN A 127 17.50 -19.71 -2.46
C ASN A 127 18.09 -18.31 -2.24
N VAL A 128 17.38 -17.50 -1.47
CA VAL A 128 17.74 -16.12 -1.09
C VAL A 128 17.52 -15.91 0.40
N ASN A 129 17.61 -16.98 1.18
CA ASN A 129 17.51 -16.93 2.63
C ASN A 129 18.53 -15.99 3.25
N VAL A 130 18.22 -15.43 4.41
CA VAL A 130 19.17 -14.62 5.21
C VAL A 130 19.74 -13.49 4.35
N ASN A 131 18.86 -12.58 3.95
CA ASN A 131 19.20 -11.38 3.21
C ASN A 131 18.41 -10.20 3.79
N ARG A 132 18.41 -9.06 3.11
CA ARG A 132 17.64 -7.86 3.49
C ARG A 132 16.57 -7.54 2.45
N LEU A 133 16.06 -8.56 1.76
CA LEU A 133 15.07 -8.38 0.69
C LEU A 133 13.79 -7.82 1.27
N ILE A 134 13.34 -6.70 0.73
CA ILE A 134 12.08 -6.04 1.13
C ILE A 134 10.91 -6.59 0.30
N ARG A 135 11.20 -7.16 -0.88
CA ARG A 135 10.24 -7.76 -1.81
C ARG A 135 10.91 -8.82 -2.69
N LEU A 136 10.09 -9.58 -3.41
CA LEU A 136 10.52 -10.48 -4.48
C LEU A 136 9.99 -9.97 -5.83
N PRO A 137 10.76 -10.12 -6.92
CA PRO A 137 10.27 -9.89 -8.28
C PRO A 137 9.22 -10.95 -8.66
N ALA A 138 8.61 -10.79 -9.84
CA ALA A 138 7.72 -11.82 -10.37
C ALA A 138 8.47 -13.17 -10.48
N LEU A 139 7.89 -14.20 -9.87
CA LEU A 139 8.45 -15.55 -9.85
C LEU A 139 8.11 -16.26 -11.17
N PRO A 140 9.07 -16.95 -11.80
CA PRO A 140 8.83 -17.67 -13.04
C PRO A 140 7.93 -18.88 -12.79
N ALA A 141 7.08 -19.22 -13.77
CA ALA A 141 6.13 -20.33 -13.66
C ALA A 141 6.81 -21.71 -13.53
N SER A 142 8.10 -21.81 -13.88
CA SER A 142 8.93 -23.01 -13.71
C SER A 142 9.43 -23.21 -12.28
N LEU A 143 9.29 -22.21 -11.40
CA LEU A 143 9.90 -22.25 -10.07
C LEU A 143 9.19 -23.28 -9.20
N MET A 144 9.95 -24.27 -8.74
CA MET A 144 9.46 -25.35 -7.88
C MET A 144 9.84 -25.14 -6.42
N LEU A 145 11.01 -24.55 -6.15
CA LEU A 145 11.50 -24.34 -4.79
C LEU A 145 11.92 -22.88 -4.62
N LEU A 146 11.35 -22.24 -3.61
CA LEU A 146 11.73 -20.90 -3.16
C LEU A 146 12.05 -20.93 -1.68
N TYR A 147 13.29 -20.58 -1.33
CA TYR A 147 13.70 -20.30 0.03
C TYR A 147 13.95 -18.79 0.15
N ALA A 148 13.12 -18.10 0.93
CA ALA A 148 13.21 -16.65 1.17
C ALA A 148 13.02 -16.30 2.65
N GLN A 149 13.42 -17.21 3.53
CA GLN A 149 13.37 -17.09 4.98
C GLN A 149 14.31 -16.00 5.48
N ARG A 150 14.00 -15.41 6.65
CA ARG A 150 14.86 -14.41 7.31
C ARG A 150 15.23 -13.25 6.38
N ASN A 151 14.21 -12.63 5.81
CA ASN A 151 14.30 -11.42 5.00
C ASN A 151 13.41 -10.32 5.63
N GLN A 152 13.18 -9.24 4.89
CA GLN A 152 12.31 -8.13 5.28
C GLN A 152 11.04 -8.08 4.41
N LEU A 153 10.57 -9.23 3.92
CA LEU A 153 9.40 -9.32 3.05
C LEU A 153 8.13 -8.95 3.82
N ALA A 154 7.42 -7.94 3.35
CA ALA A 154 6.10 -7.58 3.88
C ALA A 154 4.96 -8.35 3.19
N GLN A 155 5.19 -8.82 1.95
CA GLN A 155 4.22 -9.55 1.12
C GLN A 155 4.93 -10.45 0.11
N LEU A 156 4.20 -11.41 -0.47
CA LEU A 156 4.65 -12.23 -1.60
C LEU A 156 4.04 -11.73 -2.91
N PRO A 157 4.76 -11.83 -4.04
CA PRO A 157 4.19 -11.50 -5.34
C PRO A 157 3.06 -12.46 -5.69
N ALA A 158 2.05 -12.00 -6.43
CA ALA A 158 0.91 -12.84 -6.82
C ALA A 158 1.31 -14.12 -7.59
N SER A 159 2.44 -14.08 -8.30
CA SER A 159 3.05 -15.24 -8.96
C SER A 159 3.41 -16.37 -7.99
N ALA A 160 3.66 -16.08 -6.71
CA ALA A 160 3.94 -17.11 -5.69
C ALA A 160 2.74 -18.04 -5.46
N LEU A 161 1.50 -17.54 -5.59
CA LEU A 161 0.30 -18.37 -5.53
C LEU A 161 0.05 -19.18 -6.81
N SER A 162 0.74 -18.84 -7.89
CA SER A 162 0.56 -19.45 -9.22
C SER A 162 1.71 -20.39 -9.60
N MET A 163 2.67 -20.61 -8.70
CA MET A 163 3.70 -21.64 -8.88
C MET A 163 3.05 -23.03 -8.96
N PRO A 164 3.76 -24.03 -9.51
CA PRO A 164 3.25 -25.39 -9.60
C PRO A 164 2.79 -25.94 -8.25
N HIS A 165 1.73 -26.75 -8.27
CA HIS A 165 1.12 -27.34 -7.07
C HIS A 165 2.12 -28.11 -6.18
N ASP A 166 3.08 -28.77 -6.80
CA ASP A 166 4.09 -29.58 -6.11
C ASP A 166 5.27 -28.73 -5.63
N GLY A 167 5.22 -27.42 -5.85
CA GLY A 167 6.23 -26.47 -5.42
C GLY A 167 6.14 -26.16 -3.94
N GLN A 168 7.27 -25.71 -3.38
CA GLN A 168 7.40 -25.33 -1.97
C GLN A 168 7.98 -23.92 -1.87
N VAL A 169 7.34 -23.11 -1.03
CA VAL A 169 7.73 -21.73 -0.74
C VAL A 169 7.95 -21.60 0.76
N PHE A 170 9.18 -21.30 1.15
CA PHE A 170 9.57 -21.11 2.53
C PHE A 170 9.87 -19.64 2.79
N VAL A 171 9.06 -19.01 3.63
CA VAL A 171 9.12 -17.55 3.88
C VAL A 171 9.10 -17.24 5.38
N GLU A 172 9.44 -18.21 6.22
CA GLU A 172 9.48 -18.03 7.67
C GLU A 172 10.40 -16.87 8.10
N ASN A 173 10.08 -16.26 9.23
CA ASN A 173 10.86 -15.15 9.81
C ASN A 173 10.97 -13.93 8.88
N ASN A 174 9.87 -13.56 8.25
CA ASN A 174 9.68 -12.30 7.54
C ASN A 174 8.63 -11.45 8.28
N PRO A 175 8.69 -10.11 8.18
CA PRO A 175 7.75 -9.20 8.86
C PRO A 175 6.38 -9.13 8.18
N PHE A 176 5.76 -10.29 7.91
CA PHE A 176 4.38 -10.35 7.41
C PHE A 176 3.39 -9.87 8.48
N SER A 177 2.40 -9.08 8.06
CA SER A 177 1.33 -8.71 8.99
C SER A 177 0.46 -9.92 9.35
N PRO A 178 -0.07 -10.01 10.59
CA PRO A 178 -1.01 -11.07 10.96
C PRO A 178 -2.23 -11.13 10.03
N ALA A 179 -2.73 -9.96 9.59
CA ALA A 179 -3.82 -9.86 8.62
C ALA A 179 -3.44 -10.44 7.25
N TYR A 180 -2.23 -10.17 6.76
CA TYR A 180 -1.72 -10.77 5.54
C TYR A 180 -1.58 -12.29 5.67
N LEU A 181 -1.01 -12.80 6.77
CA LEU A 181 -0.89 -14.23 7.01
C LEU A 181 -2.27 -14.91 7.10
N GLN A 182 -3.25 -14.24 7.70
CA GLN A 182 -4.63 -14.72 7.73
C GLN A 182 -5.23 -14.83 6.32
N ARG A 183 -5.08 -13.79 5.50
CA ARG A 183 -5.54 -13.78 4.10
C ARG A 183 -4.84 -14.86 3.28
N LEU A 184 -3.52 -14.99 3.43
CA LEU A 184 -2.71 -16.02 2.79
C LEU A 184 -3.20 -17.41 3.19
N ARG A 185 -3.46 -17.65 4.47
CA ARG A 185 -4.01 -18.93 4.99
C ARG A 185 -5.37 -19.25 4.40
N VAL A 186 -6.27 -18.27 4.34
CA VAL A 186 -7.60 -18.46 3.73
C VAL A 186 -7.48 -18.75 2.24
N ALA A 187 -6.61 -18.03 1.53
CA ALA A 187 -6.38 -18.22 0.10
C ALA A 187 -5.79 -19.61 -0.22
N THR A 188 -4.78 -20.05 0.53
CA THR A 188 -4.14 -21.37 0.35
C THR A 188 -5.01 -22.54 0.85
N SER A 189 -5.98 -22.30 1.73
CA SER A 189 -6.94 -23.32 2.19
C SER A 189 -8.20 -23.42 1.32
N ALA A 190 -8.35 -22.56 0.31
CA ALA A 190 -9.54 -22.56 -0.54
C ALA A 190 -9.64 -23.87 -1.34
N PRO A 191 -10.83 -24.49 -1.51
CA PRO A 191 -10.98 -25.76 -2.23
C PRO A 191 -10.52 -25.76 -3.69
N ARG A 192 -10.36 -24.57 -4.29
CA ARG A 192 -9.90 -24.37 -5.67
C ARG A 192 -8.43 -23.95 -5.77
N TYR A 193 -7.73 -23.85 -4.65
CA TYR A 193 -6.33 -23.49 -4.65
C TYR A 193 -5.51 -24.65 -5.25
N SER A 194 -4.76 -24.34 -6.30
CA SER A 194 -3.88 -25.29 -7.00
C SER A 194 -2.43 -24.77 -7.07
N GLY A 195 -2.08 -23.82 -6.21
CA GLY A 195 -0.74 -23.26 -6.09
C GLY A 195 0.17 -24.10 -5.18
N PRO A 196 1.39 -23.61 -4.88
CA PRO A 196 2.37 -24.36 -4.10
C PRO A 196 2.00 -24.45 -2.61
N GLN A 197 2.73 -25.30 -1.88
CA GLN A 197 2.74 -25.28 -0.42
C GLN A 197 3.56 -24.08 0.07
N ILE A 198 2.93 -23.20 0.86
CA ILE A 198 3.59 -22.00 1.41
C ILE A 198 3.74 -22.17 2.92
N HIS A 199 5.00 -22.21 3.37
CA HIS A 199 5.41 -22.32 4.76
C HIS A 199 5.74 -20.93 5.31
N PHE A 200 5.02 -20.53 6.35
CA PHE A 200 5.21 -19.27 7.05
C PHE A 200 5.11 -19.48 8.55
N SER A 201 5.89 -18.72 9.31
CA SER A 201 5.77 -18.71 10.77
C SER A 201 4.48 -17.99 11.13
N ILE A 202 3.54 -18.72 11.72
CA ILE A 202 2.58 -18.11 12.63
C ILE A 202 3.32 -18.10 13.97
N GLU A 203 4.10 -17.07 14.24
CA GLU A 203 4.22 -16.70 15.65
C GLU A 203 2.78 -16.52 16.11
N ALA A 204 2.40 -17.25 17.16
CA ALA A 204 1.15 -16.99 17.82
C ALA A 204 1.20 -15.53 18.25
N ALA A 205 0.72 -14.64 17.38
CA ALA A 205 -0.07 -13.52 17.81
C ALA A 205 -1.17 -14.20 18.62
N ASP A 206 -0.90 -14.35 19.92
CA ASP A 206 -1.95 -14.45 20.89
C ASP A 206 -2.92 -13.37 20.46
N ALA A 207 -4.03 -13.82 19.89
CA ALA A 207 -5.23 -13.05 19.72
C ALA A 207 -5.84 -12.80 21.12
N SER A 208 -5.01 -12.52 22.12
CA SER A 208 -5.37 -11.82 23.32
C SER A 208 -5.51 -10.37 22.90
N ILE A 209 -6.75 -9.90 22.84
CA ILE A 209 -7.17 -8.50 23.01
C ILE A 209 -5.97 -7.56 22.92
N ALA A 210 -5.68 -7.02 21.74
CA ALA A 210 -4.57 -6.11 21.53
C ALA A 210 -4.69 -4.98 22.56
N THR A 211 -3.93 -5.08 23.65
CA THR A 211 -3.87 -4.02 24.63
C THR A 211 -3.19 -2.87 23.91
N ALA A 212 -3.91 -1.75 23.79
CA ALA A 212 -3.37 -0.56 23.19
C ALA A 212 -2.05 -0.22 23.91
N ARG A 213 -0.93 -0.25 23.18
CA ARG A 213 0.31 0.28 23.74
C ARG A 213 0.14 1.78 24.00
N PRO A 214 0.95 2.37 24.89
CA PRO A 214 0.86 3.80 25.17
C PRO A 214 0.94 4.62 23.86
N LEU A 215 0.01 5.56 23.69
CA LEU A 215 -0.08 6.42 22.52
C LEU A 215 1.27 7.06 22.10
N PRO A 216 2.14 7.52 23.02
CA PRO A 216 3.42 8.13 22.65
C PRO A 216 4.35 7.15 21.93
N GLU A 217 4.29 5.85 22.26
CA GLU A 217 5.07 4.82 21.59
C GLU A 217 4.55 4.54 20.18
N ALA A 218 3.23 4.49 20.02
CA ALA A 218 2.60 4.37 18.71
C ALA A 218 2.96 5.52 17.78
N VAL A 219 2.90 6.74 18.32
CA VAL A 219 3.25 7.96 17.61
C VAL A 219 4.75 8.01 17.26
N ARG A 220 5.64 7.60 18.18
CA ARG A 220 7.09 7.60 17.96
C ARG A 220 7.49 6.87 16.68
N ASP A 221 6.84 5.77 16.36
CA ASP A 221 7.19 4.94 15.21
C ASP A 221 6.94 5.64 13.86
N TRP A 222 6.13 6.70 13.84
CA TRP A 222 5.87 7.54 12.66
C TRP A 222 6.91 8.64 12.44
N PHE A 223 7.69 8.98 13.46
CA PHE A 223 8.74 9.99 13.37
C PHE A 223 10.11 9.36 13.05
N ASN A 224 11.05 10.18 12.56
CA ASN A 224 12.45 9.78 12.43
C ASN A 224 13.17 9.94 13.77
N SER A 225 14.35 9.31 13.91
CA SER A 225 15.03 8.99 15.18
C SER A 225 15.47 10.16 16.09
N ASP A 226 15.02 11.39 15.87
CA ASP A 226 15.44 12.58 16.64
C ASP A 226 14.30 13.49 17.16
N GLU A 227 13.08 12.98 17.30
CA GLU A 227 11.93 13.78 17.76
C GLU A 227 11.39 13.39 19.15
N GLN A 228 12.28 13.31 20.17
CA GLN A 228 11.87 13.16 21.57
C GLN A 228 10.85 14.24 22.01
N ALA A 229 10.92 15.43 21.41
CA ALA A 229 9.98 16.51 21.65
C ALA A 229 8.53 16.15 21.28
N GLN A 230 8.29 15.36 20.22
CA GLN A 230 6.94 14.93 19.85
C GLN A 230 6.41 13.88 20.82
N VAL A 231 7.26 12.91 21.19
CA VAL A 231 6.89 11.87 22.17
C VAL A 231 6.47 12.51 23.50
N HIS A 232 7.21 13.52 23.97
CA HIS A 232 6.85 14.28 25.16
C HIS A 232 5.52 15.02 25.04
N ARG A 233 5.19 15.61 23.88
CA ARG A 233 3.88 16.26 23.67
C ARG A 233 2.75 15.26 23.75
N TRP A 234 2.89 14.12 23.06
CA TRP A 234 1.86 13.08 23.05
C TRP A 234 1.69 12.37 24.40
N GLN A 235 2.71 12.40 25.26
CA GLN A 235 2.60 11.95 26.65
C GLN A 235 1.48 12.70 27.39
N ALA A 236 1.38 14.01 27.20
CA ALA A 236 0.35 14.83 27.84
C ALA A 236 -1.07 14.53 27.34
N HIS A 237 -1.18 13.94 26.13
CA HIS A 237 -2.45 13.62 25.48
C HIS A 237 -2.85 12.15 25.64
N SER A 238 -2.06 11.35 26.36
CA SER A 238 -2.29 9.90 26.52
C SER A 238 -3.44 9.55 27.45
N GLU A 239 -3.84 10.48 28.32
CA GLU A 239 -4.98 10.32 29.25
C GLU A 239 -6.29 10.87 28.68
N GLU A 240 -6.27 11.44 27.47
CA GLU A 240 -7.47 11.94 26.80
C GLU A 240 -8.41 10.78 26.41
N ALA A 241 -9.72 11.02 26.42
CA ALA A 241 -10.71 10.03 26.01
C ALA A 241 -10.42 9.55 24.58
N HIS A 242 -10.56 8.25 24.34
CA HIS A 242 -10.35 7.59 23.05
C HIS A 242 -8.89 7.57 22.52
N ALA A 243 -7.92 7.95 23.35
CA ALA A 243 -6.50 7.90 22.98
C ALA A 243 -5.97 6.47 22.74
N ALA A 244 -6.52 5.47 23.43
CA ALA A 244 -6.13 4.07 23.30
C ALA A 244 -6.55 3.48 21.94
N GLU A 245 -7.76 3.79 21.50
CA GLU A 245 -8.32 3.41 20.21
C GLU A 245 -7.53 4.07 19.07
N PHE A 246 -7.14 5.33 19.25
CA PHE A 246 -6.25 6.03 18.33
C PHE A 246 -4.86 5.37 18.22
N SER A 247 -4.28 4.95 19.36
CA SER A 247 -3.02 4.19 19.40
C SER A 247 -3.12 2.89 18.60
N LEU A 248 -4.20 2.12 18.78
CA LEU A 248 -4.46 0.90 18.03
C LEU A 248 -4.62 1.17 16.53
N PHE A 249 -5.29 2.26 16.15
CA PHE A 249 -5.42 2.66 14.75
C PHE A 249 -4.06 2.96 14.13
N LEU A 250 -3.19 3.71 14.82
CA LEU A 250 -1.83 4.01 14.33
C LEU A 250 -1.01 2.74 14.13
N ASP A 251 -1.14 1.75 15.01
CA ASP A 251 -0.46 0.47 14.86
C ASP A 251 -0.95 -0.32 13.66
N ARG A 252 -2.28 -0.41 13.48
CA ARG A 252 -2.89 -1.06 12.32
C ARG A 252 -2.49 -0.37 11.02
N LEU A 253 -2.55 0.96 10.98
CA LEU A 253 -2.15 1.76 9.83
C LEU A 253 -0.68 1.50 9.49
N ARG A 254 0.20 1.51 10.50
CA ARG A 254 1.64 1.31 10.32
C ARG A 254 1.92 -0.05 9.71
N VAL A 255 1.29 -1.12 10.20
CA VAL A 255 1.51 -2.48 9.72
C VAL A 255 1.29 -2.61 8.20
N SER A 256 0.31 -1.90 7.64
CA SER A 256 -0.01 -1.97 6.21
C SER A 256 0.85 -1.06 5.32
N VAL A 257 1.56 -0.07 5.87
CA VAL A 257 2.20 1.00 5.06
C VAL A 257 3.62 1.37 5.48
N ASN A 258 4.22 0.65 6.44
CA ASN A 258 5.49 1.01 7.09
C ASN A 258 6.67 1.22 6.11
N TYR A 259 6.59 0.66 4.91
CA TYR A 259 7.64 0.73 3.88
C TYR A 259 7.53 1.97 2.97
N HIS A 260 6.46 2.77 3.06
CA HIS A 260 6.28 3.98 2.27
C HIS A 260 6.82 5.23 3.00
N ALA A 261 8.07 5.61 2.71
CA ALA A 261 8.71 6.78 3.33
C ALA A 261 7.92 8.09 3.14
N GLY A 262 7.35 8.32 1.95
CA GLY A 262 6.52 9.51 1.66
C GLY A 262 5.23 9.54 2.48
N PHE A 263 4.57 8.39 2.63
CA PHE A 263 3.38 8.26 3.46
C PHE A 263 3.69 8.47 4.94
N LYS A 264 4.79 7.88 5.44
CA LYS A 264 5.25 8.07 6.81
C LYS A 264 5.46 9.55 7.14
N MET A 265 6.08 10.32 6.25
CA MET A 265 6.25 11.77 6.43
C MET A 265 4.91 12.53 6.44
N ALA A 266 3.96 12.17 5.58
CA ALA A 266 2.64 12.79 5.57
C ALA A 266 1.89 12.55 6.89
N VAL A 267 1.91 11.32 7.40
CA VAL A 267 1.30 10.98 8.70
C VAL A 267 2.02 11.69 9.85
N ALA A 268 3.36 11.78 9.84
CA ALA A 268 4.11 12.53 10.84
C ALA A 268 3.77 14.03 10.87
N SER A 269 3.58 14.64 9.70
CA SER A 269 3.14 16.03 9.57
C SER A 269 1.73 16.22 10.13
N TRP A 270 0.80 15.32 9.79
CA TRP A 270 -0.56 15.32 10.30
C TRP A 270 -0.61 15.14 11.82
N LEU A 271 0.14 14.20 12.39
CA LEU A 271 0.27 14.04 13.85
C LEU A 271 0.83 15.30 14.51
N SER A 272 1.75 16.01 13.86
CA SER A 272 2.27 17.27 14.39
C SER A 272 1.22 18.39 14.42
N GLN A 273 0.24 18.38 13.51
CA GLN A 273 -0.91 19.30 13.52
C GLN A 273 -1.89 18.93 14.65
N LEU A 274 -2.22 17.65 14.81
CA LEU A 274 -3.09 17.17 15.91
C LEU A 274 -2.51 17.48 17.29
N ALA A 275 -1.19 17.42 17.45
CA ALA A 275 -0.55 17.79 18.72
C ALA A 275 -0.74 19.28 19.09
N GLN A 276 -0.98 20.15 18.10
CA GLN A 276 -1.12 21.60 18.30
C GLN A 276 -2.59 22.03 18.36
N ASP A 277 -3.49 21.32 17.67
CA ASP A 277 -4.91 21.62 17.64
C ASP A 277 -5.71 20.64 18.52
N GLY A 278 -6.14 21.12 19.68
CA GLY A 278 -6.91 20.32 20.65
C GLY A 278 -8.29 19.90 20.16
N GLU A 279 -8.97 20.74 19.37
CA GLU A 279 -10.31 20.44 18.88
C GLU A 279 -10.23 19.39 17.76
N LEU A 280 -9.32 19.59 16.81
CA LEU A 280 -9.09 18.62 15.73
C LEU A 280 -8.63 17.26 16.28
N ARG A 281 -7.77 17.24 17.32
CA ARG A 281 -7.34 15.99 17.98
C ARG A 281 -8.50 15.24 18.61
N GLN A 282 -9.37 15.92 19.34
CA GLN A 282 -10.55 15.29 19.95
C GLN A 282 -11.52 14.74 18.90
N LEU A 283 -11.76 15.49 17.81
CA LEU A 283 -12.57 15.01 16.69
C LEU A 283 -11.93 13.80 15.99
N ALA A 284 -10.61 13.80 15.82
CA ALA A 284 -9.88 12.67 15.25
C ALA A 284 -10.01 11.41 16.11
N PHE A 285 -9.89 11.54 17.43
CA PHE A 285 -10.05 10.43 18.38
C PHE A 285 -11.47 9.85 18.33
N GLN A 286 -12.50 10.71 18.33
CA GLN A 286 -13.90 10.29 18.18
C GLN A 286 -14.16 9.59 16.84
N THR A 287 -13.57 10.09 15.75
CA THR A 287 -13.69 9.48 14.42
C THR A 287 -13.12 8.06 14.40
N VAL A 288 -11.99 7.83 15.08
CA VAL A 288 -11.40 6.49 15.20
C VAL A 288 -12.26 5.59 16.07
N GLN A 289 -12.77 6.08 17.20
CA GLN A 289 -13.63 5.28 18.08
C GLN A 289 -14.91 4.80 17.36
N GLY A 290 -15.59 5.69 16.63
CA GLY A 290 -16.76 5.30 15.84
C GLY A 290 -16.45 4.23 14.78
N ALA A 291 -15.24 4.27 14.20
CA ALA A 291 -14.79 3.25 13.25
C ALA A 291 -14.45 1.90 13.90
N THR A 292 -14.03 1.89 15.17
CA THR A 292 -13.81 0.64 15.92
C THR A 292 -15.09 -0.01 16.41
N GLU A 293 -16.17 0.76 16.63
CA GLU A 293 -17.48 0.24 17.05
C GLU A 293 -18.30 -0.32 15.88
N SER A 294 -18.17 0.25 14.69
CA SER A 294 -18.71 -0.36 13.48
C SER A 294 -17.83 -1.54 13.08
N CYS A 295 -18.21 -2.76 13.46
CA CYS A 295 -17.50 -3.98 13.09
C CYS A 295 -17.16 -4.04 11.60
N GLU A 296 -15.90 -3.73 11.26
CA GLU A 296 -15.06 -4.31 10.21
C GLU A 296 -13.73 -3.53 10.17
N ASP A 297 -12.61 -4.24 10.02
CA ASP A 297 -11.21 -3.76 9.98
C ASP A 297 -10.90 -2.71 8.88
N ARG A 298 -11.60 -1.56 8.82
CA ARG A 298 -11.51 -0.62 7.70
C ARG A 298 -10.54 0.52 7.95
N VAL A 299 -9.25 0.19 8.03
CA VAL A 299 -8.16 1.18 8.17
C VAL A 299 -8.19 2.25 7.06
N ALA A 300 -8.51 1.84 5.82
CA ALA A 300 -8.61 2.75 4.67
C ALA A 300 -9.73 3.79 4.82
N LEU A 301 -10.92 3.34 5.23
CA LEU A 301 -12.06 4.21 5.47
C LEU A 301 -11.80 5.19 6.62
N THR A 302 -11.24 4.70 7.73
CA THR A 302 -10.89 5.55 8.88
C THR A 302 -9.86 6.61 8.48
N TYR A 303 -8.81 6.23 7.74
CA TYR A 303 -7.82 7.16 7.24
C TYR A 303 -8.42 8.22 6.29
N ASN A 304 -9.30 7.80 5.37
CA ASN A 304 -10.05 8.72 4.51
C ASN A 304 -10.89 9.71 5.33
N ASN A 305 -11.64 9.23 6.32
CA ASN A 305 -12.45 10.08 7.20
C ASN A 305 -11.60 11.11 7.97
N LEU A 306 -10.45 10.70 8.50
CA LEU A 306 -9.50 11.58 9.19
C LEU A 306 -8.89 12.65 8.26
N THR A 307 -8.61 12.27 7.01
CA THR A 307 -8.12 13.20 5.98
C THR A 307 -9.18 14.25 5.66
N LYS A 308 -10.42 13.82 5.40
CA LYS A 308 -11.56 14.73 5.18
C LYS A 308 -11.81 15.64 6.37
N LEU A 309 -11.80 15.09 7.58
CA LEU A 309 -11.97 15.85 8.82
C LEU A 309 -10.95 16.98 8.94
N SER A 310 -9.68 16.68 8.67
CA SER A 310 -8.60 17.67 8.77
C SER A 310 -8.79 18.83 7.78
N HIS A 311 -9.26 18.54 6.56
CA HIS A 311 -9.59 19.59 5.58
C HIS A 311 -10.89 20.34 5.90
N ALA A 312 -11.88 19.66 6.48
CA ALA A 312 -13.15 20.24 6.90
C ALA A 312 -12.99 21.17 8.10
N HIS A 313 -12.14 20.82 9.05
CA HIS A 313 -11.99 21.54 10.32
C HIS A 313 -11.57 23.02 10.13
N ALA A 314 -10.67 23.29 9.19
CA ALA A 314 -10.26 24.65 8.90
C ALA A 314 -11.40 25.47 8.23
N VAL A 315 -12.32 24.81 7.50
CA VAL A 315 -13.53 25.44 6.95
C VAL A 315 -14.56 25.71 8.04
N THR A 316 -14.74 24.79 9.00
CA THR A 316 -15.70 24.95 10.12
C THR A 316 -15.29 26.08 11.06
N ARG A 317 -13.99 26.37 11.20
CA ARG A 317 -13.47 27.51 11.98
C ARG A 317 -13.53 28.87 11.26
N GLY A 318 -13.91 28.88 9.99
CA GLY A 318 -14.05 30.10 9.21
C GLY A 318 -12.77 30.65 8.59
N GLU A 319 -11.68 29.87 8.55
CA GLU A 319 -10.39 30.30 7.98
C GLU A 319 -10.46 30.58 6.45
N TYR A 320 -11.52 30.11 5.80
CA TYR A 320 -11.78 30.27 4.37
C TYR A 320 -13.02 31.11 4.06
N ASP A 321 -13.62 31.79 5.05
CA ASP A 321 -14.88 32.52 4.86
C ASP A 321 -14.78 33.63 3.78
N ALA A 322 -13.58 34.16 3.54
CA ALA A 322 -13.29 35.12 2.47
C ALA A 322 -12.94 34.48 1.11
N ARG A 323 -12.73 33.16 1.06
CA ARG A 323 -12.17 32.39 -0.06
C ARG A 323 -13.09 31.22 -0.41
N LEU A 324 -14.32 31.56 -0.83
CA LEU A 324 -15.38 30.59 -1.12
C LEU A 324 -15.01 29.58 -2.21
N ASP A 325 -14.17 29.98 -3.16
CA ASP A 325 -13.63 29.12 -4.20
C ASP A 325 -12.77 27.98 -3.63
N GLU A 326 -11.93 28.26 -2.63
CA GLU A 326 -11.14 27.24 -1.93
C GLU A 326 -12.02 26.29 -1.11
N ILE A 327 -13.15 26.77 -0.57
CA ILE A 327 -14.12 25.91 0.13
C ILE A 327 -14.75 24.90 -0.86
N VAL A 328 -15.13 25.36 -2.06
CA VAL A 328 -15.65 24.48 -3.12
C VAL A 328 -14.59 23.46 -3.54
N ASP A 329 -13.33 23.87 -3.69
CA ASP A 329 -12.22 22.95 -4.02
C ASP A 329 -12.03 21.87 -2.95
N ARG A 330 -12.12 22.23 -1.67
CA ARG A 330 -12.03 21.28 -0.56
C ARG A 330 -13.22 20.31 -0.52
N GLY A 331 -14.43 20.80 -0.76
CA GLY A 331 -15.62 19.95 -0.87
C GLY A 331 -15.53 18.96 -2.03
N LEU A 332 -15.08 19.42 -3.21
CA LEU A 332 -14.81 18.56 -4.37
C LEU A 332 -13.75 17.50 -4.05
N GLY A 333 -12.66 17.93 -3.40
CA GLY A 333 -11.60 17.04 -2.96
C GLY A 333 -12.12 15.93 -2.02
N ALA A 334 -12.89 16.30 -1.00
CA ALA A 334 -13.49 15.35 -0.06
C ALA A 334 -14.45 14.36 -0.75
N PHE A 335 -15.29 14.84 -1.68
CA PHE A 335 -16.18 13.98 -2.47
C PHE A 335 -15.40 12.97 -3.31
N ARG A 336 -14.36 13.42 -4.01
CA ARG A 336 -13.52 12.55 -4.86
C ARG A 336 -12.79 11.49 -4.02
N LEU A 337 -12.33 11.84 -2.82
CA LEU A 337 -11.72 10.88 -1.90
C LEU A 337 -12.70 9.78 -1.46
N ASP A 338 -13.97 10.13 -1.22
CA ASP A 338 -15.03 9.16 -0.89
C ASP A 338 -15.39 8.24 -2.05
N ALA A 339 -15.45 8.78 -3.27
CA ALA A 339 -15.65 7.97 -4.47
C ALA A 339 -14.50 6.99 -4.68
N LEU A 340 -13.24 7.44 -4.50
CA LEU A 340 -12.06 6.60 -4.62
C LEU A 340 -11.98 5.52 -3.53
N GLU A 341 -12.41 5.79 -2.30
CA GLU A 341 -12.47 4.78 -1.23
C GLU A 341 -13.37 3.62 -1.65
N LYS A 342 -14.57 3.93 -2.17
CA LYS A 342 -15.52 2.91 -2.63
C LYS A 342 -14.95 2.08 -3.79
N ILE A 343 -14.25 2.73 -4.73
CA ILE A 343 -13.61 2.05 -5.87
C ILE A 343 -12.45 1.15 -5.38
N ALA A 344 -11.60 1.68 -4.51
CA ALA A 344 -10.49 0.95 -3.92
C ALA A 344 -10.97 -0.29 -3.16
N ARG A 345 -12.05 -0.15 -2.37
CA ARG A 345 -12.68 -1.27 -1.66
C ARG A 345 -13.16 -2.36 -2.61
N LYS A 346 -13.90 -2.01 -3.66
CA LYS A 346 -14.34 -2.97 -4.69
C LYS A 346 -13.15 -3.69 -5.32
N LYS A 347 -12.06 -2.96 -5.61
CA LYS A 347 -10.83 -3.55 -6.18
C LYS A 347 -10.11 -4.45 -5.18
N ALA A 348 -9.96 -4.04 -3.93
CA ALA A 348 -9.32 -4.82 -2.87
C ALA A 348 -10.04 -6.16 -2.65
N GLN A 349 -11.37 -6.20 -2.73
CA GLN A 349 -12.16 -7.43 -2.68
C GLN A 349 -11.84 -8.42 -3.82
N THR A 350 -11.26 -7.96 -4.93
CA THR A 350 -10.81 -8.84 -6.03
C THR A 350 -9.37 -9.33 -5.86
N LEU A 351 -8.61 -8.76 -4.91
CA LEU A 351 -7.19 -9.03 -4.70
C LEU A 351 -7.01 -9.83 -3.39
N PRO A 352 -6.72 -11.13 -3.45
CA PRO A 352 -6.74 -11.99 -2.26
C PRO A 352 -5.64 -11.68 -1.23
N LEU A 353 -4.59 -10.95 -1.60
CA LEU A 353 -3.39 -10.73 -0.79
C LEU A 353 -3.03 -9.26 -0.54
N VAL A 354 -3.74 -8.32 -1.15
CA VAL A 354 -3.40 -6.89 -1.07
C VAL A 354 -4.26 -6.21 -0.01
N ASP A 355 -3.69 -5.26 0.74
CA ASP A 355 -4.45 -4.50 1.71
C ASP A 355 -5.33 -3.44 1.06
N GLU A 356 -6.52 -3.18 1.62
CA GLU A 356 -7.44 -2.18 1.09
C GLU A 356 -6.82 -0.79 1.12
N ILE A 357 -6.09 -0.47 2.20
CA ILE A 357 -5.37 0.80 2.33
C ILE A 357 -4.29 0.94 1.24
N GLU A 358 -3.61 -0.13 0.84
CA GLU A 358 -2.59 -0.07 -0.22
C GLU A 358 -3.20 0.23 -1.58
N VAL A 359 -4.32 -0.42 -1.90
CA VAL A 359 -5.10 -0.14 -3.12
C VAL A 359 -5.60 1.31 -3.11
N TYR A 360 -6.12 1.77 -1.97
CA TYR A 360 -6.64 3.12 -1.82
C TYR A 360 -5.56 4.19 -1.99
N LEU A 361 -4.43 4.03 -1.32
CA LEU A 361 -3.29 4.94 -1.44
C LEU A 361 -2.74 4.95 -2.87
N ALA A 362 -2.70 3.81 -3.56
CA ALA A 362 -2.29 3.74 -4.96
C ALA A 362 -3.19 4.57 -5.87
N TYR A 363 -4.51 4.52 -5.69
CA TYR A 363 -5.43 5.40 -6.42
C TYR A 363 -5.23 6.87 -6.06
N GLN A 364 -5.12 7.19 -4.76
CA GLN A 364 -4.93 8.56 -4.31
C GLN A 364 -3.69 9.20 -4.92
N VAL A 365 -2.53 8.53 -4.87
CA VAL A 365 -1.27 9.09 -5.39
C VAL A 365 -1.29 9.21 -6.91
N GLN A 366 -1.75 8.18 -7.63
CA GLN A 366 -1.72 8.18 -9.09
C GLN A 366 -2.76 9.11 -9.72
N LEU A 367 -3.88 9.34 -9.04
CA LEU A 367 -4.93 10.23 -9.52
C LEU A 367 -4.87 11.61 -8.86
N ARG A 368 -3.93 11.87 -7.94
CA ARG A 368 -3.80 13.16 -7.22
C ARG A 368 -3.86 14.35 -8.16
N ASP A 369 -2.98 14.38 -9.16
CA ASP A 369 -2.86 15.55 -10.05
C ASP A 369 -4.03 15.62 -11.05
N ARG A 370 -4.55 14.46 -11.48
CA ARG A 370 -5.65 14.38 -12.46
C ARG A 370 -7.01 14.76 -11.86
N LEU A 371 -7.23 14.39 -10.60
CA LEU A 371 -8.45 14.64 -9.82
C LEU A 371 -8.29 15.77 -8.80
N LYS A 372 -7.12 16.44 -8.75
CA LYS A 372 -6.80 17.51 -7.79
C LYS A 372 -7.17 17.12 -6.35
N LEU A 373 -6.70 15.96 -5.91
CA LEU A 373 -7.05 15.42 -4.59
C LEU A 373 -6.32 16.19 -3.48
N PRO A 374 -6.99 16.43 -2.33
CA PRO A 374 -6.38 17.10 -1.19
C PRO A 374 -5.56 16.08 -0.40
N THR A 375 -4.35 15.78 -0.87
CA THR A 375 -3.42 14.88 -0.19
C THR A 375 -1.98 15.36 -0.36
N ASP A 376 -1.24 15.37 0.75
CA ASP A 376 0.17 15.75 0.79
C ASP A 376 1.12 14.58 0.49
N ILE A 377 0.57 13.40 0.15
CA ILE A 377 1.38 12.24 -0.19
C ILE A 377 2.03 12.49 -1.56
N ALA A 378 3.31 12.89 -1.52
CA ALA A 378 4.07 13.29 -2.68
C ALA A 378 4.34 12.12 -3.65
N ASP A 379 4.66 10.95 -3.11
CA ASP A 379 5.04 9.76 -3.87
C ASP A 379 4.78 8.48 -3.07
N MET A 380 4.39 7.42 -3.78
CA MET A 380 4.40 6.05 -3.28
C MET A 380 5.47 5.29 -4.06
N ARG A 381 6.65 5.19 -3.46
CA ARG A 381 7.62 4.16 -3.88
C ARG A 381 6.89 2.82 -3.80
N PHE A 382 6.89 2.07 -4.90
CA PHE A 382 6.32 0.71 -5.03
C PHE A 382 4.83 0.58 -5.44
N PHE A 383 4.36 1.43 -6.35
CA PHE A 383 3.03 1.36 -7.00
C PHE A 383 2.60 -0.04 -7.51
N HIS A 384 3.52 -0.84 -8.05
CA HIS A 384 3.24 -2.12 -8.69
C HIS A 384 2.76 -3.23 -7.73
N VAL A 385 2.86 -3.01 -6.41
CA VAL A 385 2.46 -4.00 -5.38
C VAL A 385 0.96 -3.93 -5.08
N SER A 386 0.30 -2.81 -5.38
CA SER A 386 -1.14 -2.61 -5.09
C SER A 386 -2.09 -3.39 -6.00
N GLY A 387 -1.59 -4.05 -7.05
CA GLY A 387 -2.44 -4.74 -8.04
C GLY A 387 -3.32 -3.82 -8.90
N VAL A 388 -3.12 -2.49 -8.80
CA VAL A 388 -3.78 -1.47 -9.61
C VAL A 388 -3.04 -1.31 -10.93
N VAL A 389 -3.69 -1.61 -12.05
CA VAL A 389 -3.11 -1.47 -13.39
C VAL A 389 -3.49 -0.14 -14.05
N PRO A 390 -2.78 0.33 -15.10
CA PRO A 390 -3.11 1.60 -15.76
C PRO A 390 -4.54 1.69 -16.32
N LYS A 391 -5.18 0.55 -16.61
CA LYS A 391 -6.59 0.51 -17.00
C LYS A 391 -7.50 0.90 -15.82
N ASP A 392 -7.27 0.29 -14.65
CA ASP A 392 -8.04 0.56 -13.44
C ASP A 392 -8.00 2.06 -13.08
N LEU A 393 -6.84 2.72 -13.25
CA LEU A 393 -6.71 4.16 -13.01
C LEU A 393 -7.58 5.01 -13.94
N ARG A 394 -7.70 4.63 -15.22
CA ARG A 394 -8.55 5.35 -16.18
C ARG A 394 -10.04 5.12 -15.88
N ASP A 395 -10.40 3.88 -15.58
CA ASP A 395 -11.77 3.51 -15.26
C ASP A 395 -12.22 4.22 -13.97
N ALA A 396 -11.36 4.25 -12.94
CA ALA A 396 -11.61 4.97 -11.69
C ALA A 396 -11.76 6.48 -11.89
N GLU A 397 -10.90 7.12 -12.69
CA GLU A 397 -11.04 8.56 -12.99
C GLU A 397 -12.38 8.88 -13.68
N GLN A 398 -12.77 8.06 -14.66
CA GLN A 398 -14.04 8.24 -15.37
C GLN A 398 -15.23 8.05 -14.42
N GLU A 399 -15.20 7.02 -13.58
CA GLU A 399 -16.25 6.75 -12.58
C GLU A 399 -16.37 7.91 -11.58
N VAL A 400 -15.26 8.44 -11.07
CA VAL A 400 -15.27 9.59 -10.15
C VAL A 400 -15.85 10.84 -10.83
N ARG A 401 -15.46 11.15 -12.07
CA ARG A 401 -16.02 12.33 -12.80
C ARG A 401 -17.50 12.18 -13.11
N ALA A 402 -17.95 10.97 -13.41
CA ALA A 402 -19.36 10.68 -13.64
C ALA A 402 -20.18 10.85 -12.34
N GLN A 403 -19.68 10.32 -11.22
CA GLN A 403 -20.30 10.50 -9.90
C GLN A 403 -20.29 11.99 -9.49
N GLU A 404 -19.21 12.72 -9.74
CA GLU A 404 -19.12 14.16 -9.44
C GLU A 404 -20.22 14.94 -10.15
N SER A 405 -20.45 14.66 -11.43
CA SER A 405 -21.48 15.36 -12.21
C SER A 405 -22.91 15.05 -11.74
N ALA A 406 -23.13 13.89 -11.14
CA ALA A 406 -24.47 13.42 -10.73
C ALA A 406 -24.79 13.70 -9.26
N GLU A 407 -23.81 13.55 -8.36
CA GLU A 407 -24.04 13.46 -6.92
C GLU A 407 -23.40 14.61 -6.13
N PHE A 408 -22.40 15.31 -6.69
CA PHE A 408 -21.72 16.41 -5.99
C PHE A 408 -22.65 17.54 -5.51
N PRO A 409 -23.69 17.97 -6.27
CA PRO A 409 -24.58 19.02 -5.80
C PRO A 409 -25.34 18.61 -4.54
N GLN A 410 -25.82 17.36 -4.50
CA GLN A 410 -26.48 16.78 -3.32
C GLN A 410 -25.51 16.71 -2.13
N TYR A 411 -24.31 16.18 -2.37
CA TYR A 411 -23.28 16.05 -1.36
C TYR A 411 -22.91 17.40 -0.76
N PHE A 412 -22.49 18.36 -1.58
CA PHE A 412 -21.94 19.63 -1.10
C PHE A 412 -22.99 20.53 -0.43
N LEU A 413 -24.20 20.59 -1.00
CA LEU A 413 -25.23 21.53 -0.52
C LEU A 413 -26.01 20.99 0.68
N VAL A 414 -26.16 19.67 0.79
CA VAL A 414 -27.08 19.05 1.76
C VAL A 414 -26.35 18.18 2.78
N GLU A 415 -25.33 17.41 2.37
CA GLU A 415 -24.71 16.39 3.22
C GLU A 415 -23.39 16.87 3.84
N TRP A 416 -22.69 17.80 3.19
CA TRP A 416 -21.39 18.29 3.63
C TRP A 416 -21.54 19.38 4.69
N GLU A 417 -21.51 18.95 5.95
CA GLU A 417 -21.66 19.81 7.14
C GLU A 417 -20.82 21.11 7.12
N PRO A 418 -19.54 21.11 6.68
CA PRO A 418 -18.75 22.35 6.68
C PRO A 418 -19.38 23.49 5.88
N TRP A 419 -20.05 23.19 4.76
CA TRP A 419 -20.75 24.22 3.98
C TRP A 419 -21.97 24.76 4.71
N GLN A 420 -22.72 23.91 5.41
CA GLN A 420 -23.85 24.36 6.22
C GLN A 420 -23.39 25.30 7.35
N GLN A 421 -22.27 25.01 7.98
CA GLN A 421 -21.70 25.90 9.00
C GLN A 421 -21.24 27.24 8.41
N VAL A 422 -20.65 27.25 7.20
CA VAL A 422 -20.30 28.48 6.48
C VAL A 422 -21.55 29.32 6.20
N LEU A 423 -22.63 28.71 5.70
CA LEU A 423 -23.90 29.39 5.47
C LEU A 423 -24.48 29.95 6.78
N ALA A 424 -24.47 29.17 7.86
CA ALA A 424 -24.98 29.60 9.16
C ALA A 424 -24.19 30.80 9.73
N ARG A 425 -22.86 30.85 9.53
CA ARG A 425 -22.02 31.99 9.95
C ARG A 425 -22.21 33.22 9.08
N LEU A 426 -22.28 33.06 7.76
CA LEU A 426 -22.17 34.15 6.79
C LEU A 426 -23.52 34.64 6.23
N ASP A 427 -24.59 33.85 6.32
CA ASP A 427 -25.97 34.23 6.00
C ASP A 427 -26.95 33.52 6.95
N PRO A 428 -26.93 33.88 8.25
CA PRO A 428 -27.81 33.27 9.26
C PRO A 428 -29.30 33.45 8.93
N GLU A 429 -29.67 34.61 8.37
CA GLU A 429 -31.05 34.88 7.95
C GLU A 429 -31.49 33.97 6.81
N GLY A 430 -30.64 33.76 5.81
CA GLY A 430 -30.90 32.81 4.72
C GLY A 430 -31.02 31.37 5.22
N THR A 431 -30.14 30.97 6.14
CA THR A 431 -30.15 29.64 6.75
C THR A 431 -31.45 29.38 7.52
N GLU A 432 -31.93 30.35 8.31
CA GLU A 432 -33.20 30.20 9.03
C GLU A 432 -34.40 30.15 8.07
N ARG A 433 -34.39 30.96 6.99
CA ARG A 433 -35.42 30.86 5.94
C ARG A 433 -35.46 29.48 5.28
N ALA A 434 -34.30 28.91 4.99
CA ALA A 434 -34.21 27.56 4.42
C ALA A 434 -34.72 26.50 5.40
N ARG A 435 -34.35 26.60 6.68
CA ARG A 435 -34.84 25.72 7.74
C ARG A 435 -36.36 25.77 7.90
N GLN A 436 -36.94 26.98 7.89
CA GLN A 436 -38.39 27.14 7.93
C GLN A 436 -39.07 26.54 6.69
N LYS A 437 -38.54 26.80 5.48
CA LYS A 437 -39.05 26.17 4.24
C LYS A 437 -39.05 24.65 4.32
N LEU A 438 -37.98 24.03 4.85
CA LEU A 438 -37.92 22.58 5.01
C LEU A 438 -38.97 22.06 6.00
N GLN A 439 -39.23 22.80 7.08
CA GLN A 439 -40.28 22.47 8.04
C GLN A 439 -41.69 22.59 7.43
N ASP A 440 -41.91 23.59 6.58
CA ASP A 440 -43.18 23.84 5.91
C ASP A 440 -43.49 22.79 4.81
N ILE A 441 -42.46 22.18 4.22
CA ILE A 441 -42.59 21.13 3.19
C ILE A 441 -42.92 19.76 3.81
N LEU A 442 -42.61 19.53 5.09
CA LEU A 442 -42.78 18.24 5.78
C LEU A 442 -44.19 17.61 5.65
N PRO A 443 -45.30 18.37 5.78
CA PRO A 443 -46.64 17.82 5.59
C PRO A 443 -46.95 17.43 4.14
N ALA A 444 -46.40 18.17 3.17
CA ALA A 444 -46.55 17.85 1.74
C ALA A 444 -45.71 16.63 1.35
N TYR A 445 -44.55 16.44 2.00
CA TYR A 445 -43.71 15.26 1.86
C TYR A 445 -44.44 13.97 2.24
N GLU A 446 -45.18 13.94 3.36
CA GLU A 446 -45.94 12.75 3.77
C GLU A 446 -47.00 12.36 2.73
N GLN A 447 -47.64 13.35 2.11
CA GLN A 447 -48.62 13.14 1.03
C GLN A 447 -47.96 12.65 -0.26
N GLU A 448 -46.81 13.22 -0.63
CA GLU A 448 -46.07 12.81 -1.84
C GLU A 448 -45.51 11.38 -1.69
N MET A 449 -45.00 11.02 -0.51
CA MET A 449 -44.54 9.67 -0.20
C MET A 449 -45.69 8.65 -0.34
N ALA A 450 -46.85 8.93 0.25
CA ALA A 450 -48.05 8.08 0.14
C ALA A 450 -48.52 7.94 -1.31
N ALA A 451 -48.55 9.03 -2.08
CA ALA A 451 -48.92 9.00 -3.50
C ALA A 451 -47.94 8.17 -4.34
N ARG A 452 -46.63 8.25 -4.06
CA ARG A 452 -45.58 7.54 -4.80
C ARG A 452 -45.63 6.03 -4.54
N LEU A 453 -45.86 5.63 -3.28
CA LEU A 453 -46.10 4.23 -2.89
C LEU A 453 -47.32 3.65 -3.61
N ALA A 454 -48.44 4.40 -3.62
CA ALA A 454 -49.66 4.01 -4.32
C ALA A 454 -49.46 3.87 -5.84
N SER A 455 -48.68 4.76 -6.45
CA SER A 455 -48.41 4.75 -7.90
C SER A 455 -47.55 3.57 -8.37
N LEU A 456 -46.57 3.15 -7.56
CA LEU A 456 -45.62 2.09 -7.89
C LEU A 456 -46.08 0.70 -7.44
N ARG A 457 -47.23 0.60 -6.75
CA ARG A 457 -47.76 -0.64 -6.15
C ARG A 457 -46.73 -1.34 -5.26
N LEU A 458 -45.89 -0.56 -4.60
CA LEU A 458 -44.87 -1.09 -3.71
C LEU A 458 -45.50 -1.44 -2.35
N PRO A 459 -44.93 -2.41 -1.61
CA PRO A 459 -45.42 -2.73 -0.29
C PRO A 459 -45.24 -1.52 0.65
N GLU A 460 -46.21 -1.29 1.54
CA GLU A 460 -46.13 -0.28 2.61
C GLU A 460 -45.30 -0.79 3.79
N ASP A 461 -44.24 -1.55 3.53
CA ASP A 461 -43.35 -2.00 4.59
C ASP A 461 -42.43 -0.84 5.03
N PRO A 462 -41.99 -0.85 6.31
CA PRO A 462 -41.18 0.24 6.86
C PRO A 462 -39.88 0.51 6.09
N ASP A 463 -39.26 -0.52 5.50
CA ASP A 463 -37.98 -0.40 4.81
C ASP A 463 -38.15 0.29 3.44
N THR A 464 -39.18 -0.10 2.69
CA THR A 464 -39.53 0.52 1.41
C THR A 464 -39.99 1.97 1.60
N GLN A 465 -40.78 2.23 2.65
CA GLN A 465 -41.18 3.59 3.03
C GLN A 465 -39.97 4.46 3.38
N ALA A 466 -39.02 3.93 4.16
CA ALA A 466 -37.80 4.63 4.53
C ALA A 466 -36.92 4.95 3.32
N GLN A 467 -36.72 4.02 2.38
CA GLN A 467 -35.90 4.24 1.19
C GLN A 467 -36.48 5.31 0.26
N ILE A 468 -37.78 5.24 -0.04
CA ILE A 468 -38.45 6.23 -0.91
C ILE A 468 -38.49 7.59 -0.22
N GLY A 469 -38.80 7.60 1.07
CA GLY A 469 -38.83 8.79 1.88
C GLY A 469 -37.50 9.56 1.89
N VAL A 470 -36.39 8.85 2.12
CA VAL A 470 -35.05 9.46 2.07
C VAL A 470 -34.78 10.11 0.70
N GLY A 471 -35.16 9.46 -0.40
CA GLY A 471 -34.98 10.00 -1.75
C GLY A 471 -35.76 11.29 -2.01
N ILE A 472 -37.05 11.32 -1.64
CA ILE A 472 -37.91 12.51 -1.79
C ILE A 472 -37.38 13.64 -0.90
N MET A 473 -37.03 13.34 0.35
CA MET A 473 -36.51 14.34 1.30
C MET A 473 -35.20 14.96 0.79
N LYS A 474 -34.27 14.13 0.30
CA LYS A 474 -33.00 14.61 -0.27
C LYS A 474 -33.22 15.54 -1.47
N ALA A 475 -34.15 15.20 -2.36
CA ALA A 475 -34.48 16.02 -3.53
C ALA A 475 -35.09 17.38 -3.13
N GLN A 476 -36.01 17.39 -2.17
CA GLN A 476 -36.61 18.62 -1.66
C GLN A 476 -35.58 19.49 -0.92
N GLN A 477 -34.72 18.87 -0.10
CA GLN A 477 -33.60 19.54 0.55
C GLN A 477 -32.66 20.19 -0.46
N LEU A 478 -32.31 19.47 -1.52
CA LEU A 478 -31.43 19.98 -2.55
C LEU A 478 -31.98 21.25 -3.21
N GLU A 479 -33.27 21.30 -3.55
CA GLU A 479 -33.86 22.50 -4.16
C GLU A 479 -33.83 23.70 -3.20
N VAL A 480 -34.14 23.50 -1.91
CA VAL A 480 -34.07 24.58 -0.91
C VAL A 480 -32.64 25.08 -0.74
N TYR A 481 -31.66 24.19 -0.60
CA TYR A 481 -30.26 24.58 -0.42
C TYR A 481 -29.61 25.14 -1.69
N LYS A 482 -30.07 24.74 -2.89
CA LYS A 482 -29.70 25.37 -4.16
C LYS A 482 -30.14 26.84 -4.20
N GLU A 483 -31.39 27.12 -3.84
CA GLU A 483 -31.90 28.50 -3.79
C GLU A 483 -31.11 29.34 -2.79
N LEU A 484 -30.92 28.83 -1.57
CA LEU A 484 -30.15 29.50 -0.53
C LEU A 484 -28.72 29.81 -0.98
N THR A 485 -28.02 28.81 -1.51
CA THR A 485 -26.62 28.97 -1.93
C THR A 485 -26.48 29.92 -3.11
N ARG A 486 -27.42 29.88 -4.08
CA ARG A 486 -27.41 30.83 -5.20
C ARG A 486 -27.64 32.26 -4.71
N GLU A 487 -28.61 32.48 -3.82
CA GLU A 487 -28.85 33.80 -3.22
C GLU A 487 -27.62 34.31 -2.46
N PHE A 488 -27.02 33.43 -1.65
CA PHE A 488 -25.82 33.69 -0.87
C PHE A 488 -24.63 34.13 -1.73
N LEU A 489 -24.36 33.41 -2.82
CA LEU A 489 -23.28 33.68 -3.75
C LEU A 489 -23.53 34.94 -4.57
N ARG A 490 -24.77 35.18 -4.99
CA ARG A 490 -25.17 36.38 -5.74
C ARG A 490 -24.96 37.66 -4.93
N LYS A 491 -25.25 37.65 -3.62
CA LYS A 491 -24.99 38.79 -2.71
C LYS A 491 -23.50 39.16 -2.61
N ARG A 492 -22.60 38.30 -3.07
CA ARG A 492 -21.14 38.45 -2.96
C ARG A 492 -20.44 38.51 -4.32
N ASP A 493 -21.19 38.66 -5.42
CA ASP A 493 -20.67 38.64 -6.79
C ASP A 493 -19.88 37.36 -7.12
N LYS A 494 -20.27 36.22 -6.53
CA LYS A 494 -19.63 34.90 -6.71
C LYS A 494 -20.56 33.86 -7.34
N GLU A 495 -21.61 34.28 -8.05
CA GLU A 495 -22.62 33.39 -8.63
C GLU A 495 -22.03 32.34 -9.60
N ALA A 496 -20.90 32.65 -10.26
CA ALA A 496 -20.17 31.69 -11.10
C ALA A 496 -19.68 30.43 -10.35
N LEU A 497 -19.52 30.48 -9.02
CA LEU A 497 -19.21 29.29 -8.23
C LEU A 497 -20.39 28.30 -8.19
N MET A 498 -21.63 28.78 -8.38
CA MET A 498 -22.80 27.90 -8.40
C MET A 498 -22.73 26.92 -9.56
N GLU A 499 -22.30 27.36 -10.75
CA GLU A 499 -22.12 26.52 -11.93
C GLU A 499 -21.11 25.39 -11.68
N ARG A 500 -20.04 25.68 -10.92
CA ARG A 500 -19.06 24.68 -10.49
C ARG A 500 -19.65 23.65 -9.52
N ILE A 501 -20.57 24.06 -8.64
CA ILE A 501 -21.22 23.18 -7.66
C ILE A 501 -22.26 22.28 -8.33
N ILE A 502 -23.02 22.80 -9.29
CA ILE A 502 -24.10 22.06 -9.96
C ILE A 502 -23.65 21.24 -11.17
N GLY A 503 -22.36 21.27 -11.51
CA GLY A 503 -21.80 20.45 -12.59
C GLY A 503 -22.12 20.95 -14.01
N ILE A 504 -22.56 22.20 -14.16
CA ILE A 504 -22.72 22.82 -15.49
C ILE A 504 -21.33 23.31 -15.90
N SER A 505 -20.59 22.45 -16.59
CA SER A 505 -19.29 22.83 -17.15
C SER A 505 -19.51 23.88 -18.23
N THR A 506 -19.15 25.14 -17.94
CA THR A 506 -18.77 26.08 -18.99
C THR A 506 -17.52 25.55 -19.65
N SER A 507 -17.71 24.84 -20.76
CA SER A 507 -16.66 24.55 -21.72
C SER A 507 -16.21 25.87 -22.33
N VAL A 508 -14.98 26.27 -22.01
CA VAL A 508 -14.18 27.20 -22.83
C VAL A 508 -12.81 26.57 -23.03
#